data_AF-A0A948DEJ1-F1
#
_entry.id   AF-A0A948DEJ1-F1
#
_cell.length_a   1.000
_cell.length_b   1.000
_cell.length_c   1.000
_cell.angle_alpha   90.00
_cell.angle_beta   90.00
_cell.angle_gamma   90.00
#
_symmetry.space_group_name_H-M   'P 1'
#
loop_
_entity.id
_entity.type
_entity.pdbx_description
1 polymer ?
#
loop_
_entity_poly.entity_id
_entity_poly.type
_entity_poly.pdbx_seq_one_letter_code
_entity_poly.pdbx_strand_id
1 'polypeptide(L)'
;MRRLVLGVLVLAVVALLAGCGGTTQGTITGKTEEAPPSATRVTVAQVANDPAAWDGKTVTTEGNYAVGYCSACFLLKDGVSALRVEVSDTAPLPPESKLNSRMEVTGRIYVAKGSPNLVATSLVYK
;
A
#
# COMPACT_ATOMS: atom_id res chain seq x y z
N MET A 1 -10.30 80.40 7.75
CA MET A 1 -10.82 81.15 6.58
C MET A 1 -10.40 80.41 5.31
N ARG A 2 -11.32 80.16 4.36
CA ARG A 2 -11.15 80.04 2.88
C ARG A 2 -10.05 79.08 2.37
N ARG A 3 -10.25 78.18 1.40
CA ARG A 3 -11.25 77.94 0.35
C ARG A 3 -10.96 76.55 -0.23
N LEU A 4 -12.01 75.86 -0.68
CA LEU A 4 -11.92 74.78 -1.68
C LEU A 4 -11.13 75.26 -2.92
N VAL A 5 -10.70 74.32 -3.77
CA VAL A 5 -11.17 74.16 -5.17
C VAL A 5 -10.07 73.52 -6.06
N LEU A 6 -10.50 72.46 -6.78
CA LEU A 6 -9.94 71.85 -8.01
C LEU A 6 -8.53 71.22 -7.93
N GLY A 7 -8.24 70.06 -8.54
CA GLY A 7 -8.97 69.29 -9.53
C GLY A 7 -7.98 68.66 -10.52
N VAL A 8 -8.02 67.32 -10.61
CA VAL A 8 -7.81 66.49 -11.80
C VAL A 8 -6.41 66.44 -12.46
N LEU A 9 -5.83 65.22 -12.51
CA LEU A 9 -5.37 64.45 -13.71
C LEU A 9 -4.11 63.60 -13.37
N VAL A 10 -4.25 62.38 -12.82
CA VAL A 10 -4.19 61.03 -13.45
C VAL A 10 -2.86 60.63 -14.13
N LEU A 11 -2.43 59.39 -13.81
CA LEU A 11 -1.45 58.44 -14.43
C LEU A 11 -0.18 58.22 -13.57
N ALA A 12 0.24 57.01 -13.18
CA ALA A 12 -0.04 55.65 -13.67
C ALA A 12 0.17 54.63 -12.52
N VAL A 13 -0.78 53.72 -12.30
CA VAL A 13 -0.70 52.26 -12.60
C VAL A 13 0.54 51.55 -12.03
N VAL A 14 0.34 50.82 -10.92
CA VAL A 14 0.81 49.43 -10.80
C VAL A 14 -0.28 48.64 -10.09
N ALA A 15 -0.84 47.68 -10.82
CA ALA A 15 -1.81 46.71 -10.35
C ALA A 15 -1.11 45.58 -9.58
N LEU A 16 -1.64 45.24 -8.40
CA LEU A 16 -1.54 43.91 -7.79
C LEU A 16 -2.79 43.71 -6.91
N LEU A 17 -3.91 43.45 -7.58
CA LEU A 17 -5.09 42.84 -6.98
C LEU A 17 -4.99 41.32 -7.23
N ALA A 18 -4.45 40.59 -6.26
CA ALA A 18 -4.96 39.27 -5.93
C ALA A 18 -5.73 39.49 -4.62
N GLY A 19 -7.00 39.90 -4.65
CA GLY A 19 -8.06 39.17 -5.35
C GLY A 19 -8.52 38.05 -4.43
N CYS A 20 -9.16 38.45 -3.32
CA CYS A 20 -9.94 37.59 -2.45
C CYS A 20 -11.03 36.94 -3.31
N GLY A 21 -10.93 35.62 -3.51
CA GLY A 21 -11.93 34.81 -4.20
C GLY A 21 -12.30 33.66 -3.29
N GLY A 22 -13.37 33.84 -2.52
CA GLY A 22 -13.98 32.73 -1.79
C GLY A 22 -14.61 31.76 -2.77
N THR A 23 -14.19 30.50 -2.72
CA THR A 23 -14.96 29.36 -3.22
C THR A 23 -14.64 28.15 -2.35
N THR A 24 -15.70 27.61 -1.77
CA THR A 24 -15.85 26.28 -1.17
C THR A 24 -14.92 25.26 -1.82
N GLN A 25 -13.89 24.82 -1.11
CA GLN A 25 -13.03 23.72 -1.54
C GLN A 25 -13.07 22.66 -0.44
N GLY A 26 -13.62 21.50 -0.81
CA GLY A 26 -14.12 20.49 0.09
C GLY A 26 -13.10 20.02 1.13
N THR A 27 -13.64 19.53 2.24
CA THR A 27 -12.95 18.63 3.15
C THR A 27 -12.42 17.46 2.34
N ILE A 28 -11.19 17.57 1.84
CA ILE A 28 -10.37 16.38 1.63
C ILE A 28 -10.08 15.93 3.04
N THR A 29 -10.89 14.98 3.52
CA THR A 29 -10.46 14.06 4.57
C THR A 29 -9.21 13.41 3.98
N GLY A 30 -8.06 14.04 4.21
CA GLY A 30 -6.78 13.43 3.93
C GLY A 30 -6.88 12.07 4.61
N LYS A 31 -6.88 11.00 3.82
CA LYS A 31 -6.56 9.70 4.35
C LYS A 31 -5.23 9.93 5.05
N THR A 32 -5.26 10.05 6.37
CA THR A 32 -4.10 9.78 7.20
C THR A 32 -3.58 8.48 6.63
N GLU A 33 -2.42 8.55 5.98
CA GLU A 33 -1.69 7.38 5.56
C GLU A 33 -1.36 6.66 6.86
N GLU A 34 -2.28 5.80 7.27
CA GLU A 34 -2.17 4.99 8.46
C GLU A 34 -0.91 4.18 8.22
N ALA A 35 0.14 4.50 8.98
CA ALA A 35 1.42 3.81 8.88
C ALA A 35 1.10 2.31 8.82
N PRO A 36 1.56 1.59 7.77
CA PRO A 36 1.12 0.23 7.55
C PRO A 36 1.33 -0.54 8.85
N PRO A 37 0.31 -1.29 9.33
CA PRO A 37 0.43 -2.01 10.59
C PRO A 37 1.71 -2.84 10.53
N SER A 38 2.58 -2.68 11.52
CA SER A 38 3.86 -3.39 11.57
C SER A 38 3.58 -4.89 11.37
N ALA A 39 4.12 -5.45 10.30
CA ALA A 39 3.80 -6.82 9.90
C ALA A 39 4.19 -7.79 11.03
N THR A 40 3.26 -8.66 11.42
CA THR A 40 3.54 -9.68 12.44
C THR A 40 4.36 -10.81 11.81
N ARG A 41 5.50 -11.17 12.41
CA ARG A 41 6.31 -12.30 11.92
C ARG A 41 5.68 -13.63 12.35
N VAL A 42 5.43 -14.50 11.38
CA VAL A 42 4.78 -15.82 11.56
C VAL A 42 5.43 -16.87 10.68
N THR A 43 5.20 -18.15 10.96
CA THR A 43 5.58 -19.25 10.06
C THR A 43 4.44 -19.63 9.12
N VAL A 44 4.79 -20.28 8.00
CA VAL A 44 3.80 -20.85 7.07
C VAL A 44 2.88 -21.83 7.81
N ALA A 45 3.43 -22.72 8.65
CA ALA A 45 2.66 -23.65 9.46
C ALA A 45 1.68 -22.96 10.43
N GLN A 46 2.04 -21.85 11.06
CA GLN A 46 1.11 -21.12 11.94
C GLN A 46 -0.10 -20.59 11.19
N VAL A 47 0.11 -20.06 9.98
CA VAL A 47 -0.99 -19.58 9.13
C VAL A 47 -1.84 -20.75 8.61
N ALA A 48 -1.21 -21.86 8.23
CA ALA A 48 -1.92 -23.03 7.72
C ALA A 48 -2.76 -23.75 8.80
N ASN A 49 -2.27 -23.80 10.04
CA ASN A 49 -2.92 -24.56 11.12
C ASN A 49 -4.08 -23.80 11.78
N ASP A 50 -4.05 -22.47 11.80
CA ASP A 50 -5.17 -21.65 12.31
C ASP A 50 -5.43 -20.44 11.39
N PRO A 51 -5.98 -20.65 10.18
CA PRO A 51 -6.17 -19.59 9.19
C PRO A 51 -7.02 -18.43 9.73
N ALA A 52 -8.06 -18.73 10.51
CA ALA A 52 -9.01 -17.75 11.02
C ALA A 52 -8.35 -16.73 11.95
N ALA A 53 -7.34 -17.14 12.74
CA ALA A 53 -6.59 -16.22 13.59
C ALA A 53 -5.76 -15.20 12.80
N TRP A 54 -5.51 -15.43 11.51
CA TRP A 54 -4.69 -14.56 10.66
C TRP A 54 -5.49 -13.79 9.62
N ASP A 55 -6.77 -14.09 9.43
CA ASP A 55 -7.60 -13.45 8.41
C ASP A 55 -7.60 -11.92 8.55
N GLY A 56 -7.33 -11.24 7.44
CA GLY A 56 -7.23 -9.78 7.36
C GLY A 56 -5.96 -9.17 7.94
N LYS A 57 -5.05 -9.94 8.56
CA LYS A 57 -3.80 -9.44 9.14
C LYS A 57 -2.67 -9.33 8.12
N THR A 58 -1.83 -8.31 8.27
CA THR A 58 -0.55 -8.21 7.55
C THR A 58 0.53 -8.98 8.30
N VAL A 59 1.18 -9.91 7.61
CA VAL A 59 2.19 -10.79 8.18
C VAL A 59 3.46 -10.80 7.33
N THR A 60 4.57 -11.13 7.97
CA THR A 60 5.83 -11.48 7.32
C THR A 60 6.12 -12.95 7.62
N THR A 61 6.31 -13.76 6.58
CA THR A 61 6.64 -15.19 6.70
C THR A 61 7.78 -15.55 5.78
N GLU A 62 8.51 -16.62 6.11
CA GLU A 62 9.57 -17.16 5.27
C GLU A 62 9.23 -18.57 4.80
N GLY A 63 9.70 -18.90 3.61
CA GLY A 63 9.63 -20.24 3.05
C GLY A 63 10.33 -20.33 1.70
N ASN A 64 10.26 -21.50 1.09
CA ASN A 64 10.78 -21.74 -0.23
C ASN A 64 9.73 -21.39 -1.28
N TYR A 65 10.12 -20.60 -2.27
CA TYR A 65 9.32 -20.32 -3.46
C TYR A 65 9.17 -21.61 -4.27
N ALA A 66 7.97 -22.18 -4.27
CA ALA A 66 7.64 -23.38 -5.04
C ALA A 66 6.69 -23.04 -6.20
N VAL A 67 6.43 -24.06 -7.03
CA VAL A 67 5.60 -24.04 -8.26
C VAL A 67 4.62 -22.87 -8.35
N GLY A 68 4.79 -22.04 -9.39
CA GLY A 68 3.77 -21.11 -9.85
C GLY A 68 2.68 -21.85 -10.62
N TYR A 69 1.41 -21.57 -10.34
CA TYR A 69 0.25 -22.20 -10.99
C TYR A 69 -0.72 -21.18 -11.61
N CYS A 70 -0.36 -19.90 -11.54
CA CYS A 70 -0.98 -18.78 -12.26
C CYS A 70 0.12 -17.70 -12.49
N SER A 71 -0.13 -16.70 -13.34
CA SER A 71 0.87 -15.66 -13.67
C SER A 71 1.40 -14.87 -12.46
N ALA A 72 0.60 -14.75 -11.39
CA ALA A 72 0.95 -14.04 -10.17
C ALA A 72 0.71 -14.90 -8.91
N CYS A 73 0.69 -16.23 -9.04
CA CYS A 73 0.40 -17.12 -7.91
C CYS A 73 1.47 -18.18 -7.76
N PHE A 74 1.87 -18.46 -6.52
CA PHE A 74 2.79 -19.54 -6.20
C PHE A 74 2.50 -20.17 -4.84
N LEU A 75 3.25 -21.20 -4.49
CA LEU A 75 3.22 -21.81 -3.16
C LEU A 75 4.47 -21.42 -2.38
N LEU A 76 4.31 -20.89 -1.18
CA LEU A 76 5.39 -20.71 -0.22
C LEU A 76 5.39 -21.92 0.74
N LYS A 77 6.52 -22.63 0.86
CA LYS A 77 6.61 -23.85 1.68
C LYS A 77 7.66 -23.72 2.78
N ASP A 78 7.36 -24.17 3.99
CA ASP A 78 8.34 -24.26 5.08
C ASP A 78 8.89 -25.69 5.31
N GLY A 79 8.55 -26.62 4.41
CA GLY A 79 8.92 -28.03 4.47
C GLY A 79 7.82 -28.94 5.05
N VAL A 80 6.88 -28.39 5.83
CA VAL A 80 5.76 -29.13 6.40
C VAL A 80 4.42 -28.65 5.84
N SER A 81 4.28 -27.33 5.73
CA SER A 81 3.06 -26.66 5.27
C SER A 81 3.29 -25.88 3.99
N ALA A 82 2.20 -25.53 3.31
CA ALA A 82 2.22 -24.69 2.12
C ALA A 82 1.17 -23.59 2.24
N LEU A 83 1.51 -22.39 1.79
CA LEU A 83 0.62 -21.24 1.72
C LEU A 83 0.53 -20.75 0.28
N ARG A 84 -0.69 -20.57 -0.22
CA ARG A 84 -0.94 -19.90 -1.50
C ARG A 84 -0.55 -18.43 -1.35
N VAL A 85 0.38 -17.99 -2.20
CA VAL A 85 0.75 -16.59 -2.32
C VAL A 85 0.26 -16.07 -3.66
N GLU A 86 -0.42 -14.93 -3.62
CA GLU A 86 -0.81 -14.13 -4.77
C GLU A 86 -0.03 -12.81 -4.72
N VAL A 87 0.65 -12.47 -5.81
CA VAL A 87 1.51 -11.28 -5.87
C VAL A 87 0.64 -10.08 -6.24
N SER A 88 0.65 -9.04 -5.41
CA SER A 88 -0.05 -7.80 -5.74
C SER A 88 0.60 -7.07 -6.90
N ASP A 89 -0.14 -6.16 -7.53
CA ASP A 89 0.34 -5.26 -8.58
C ASP A 89 1.48 -4.33 -8.14
N THR A 90 1.65 -4.13 -6.84
CA THR A 90 2.73 -3.32 -6.26
C THR A 90 4.05 -4.07 -6.04
N ALA A 91 4.07 -5.40 -6.18
CA ALA A 91 5.24 -6.22 -5.96
C ALA A 91 5.77 -6.84 -7.27
N PRO A 92 7.10 -6.98 -7.44
CA PRO A 92 7.65 -7.63 -8.62
C PRO A 92 7.30 -9.13 -8.62
N LEU A 93 6.94 -9.67 -9.78
CA LEU A 93 6.70 -11.10 -9.94
C LEU A 93 8.02 -11.89 -9.70
N PRO A 94 7.97 -13.00 -8.94
CA PRO A 94 9.15 -13.81 -8.68
C PRO A 94 9.58 -14.56 -9.96
N PRO A 95 10.81 -14.39 -10.48
CA PRO A 95 11.26 -15.08 -11.68
C PRO A 95 11.41 -16.59 -11.45
N GLU A 96 11.12 -17.40 -12.49
CA GLU A 96 11.26 -18.87 -12.44
C GLU A 96 12.67 -19.34 -12.09
N SER A 97 13.70 -18.54 -12.42
CA SER A 97 15.10 -18.82 -12.07
C SER A 97 15.37 -18.88 -10.56
N LYS A 98 14.41 -18.43 -9.74
CA LYS A 98 14.46 -18.47 -8.27
C LYS A 98 13.61 -19.58 -7.66
N LEU A 99 13.04 -20.50 -8.45
CA LEU A 99 12.33 -21.65 -7.90
C LEU A 99 13.20 -22.40 -6.88
N ASN A 100 12.55 -22.86 -5.81
CA ASN A 100 13.12 -23.48 -4.62
C ASN A 100 14.04 -22.58 -3.77
N SER A 101 14.25 -21.32 -4.15
CA SER A 101 14.99 -20.37 -3.30
C SER A 101 14.18 -20.00 -2.07
N ARG A 102 14.88 -19.79 -0.96
CA ARG A 102 14.26 -19.23 0.25
C ARG A 102 13.91 -17.77 0.01
N MET A 103 12.73 -17.36 0.47
CA MET A 103 12.28 -15.98 0.43
C MET A 103 11.51 -15.61 1.68
N GLU A 104 11.57 -14.33 2.00
CA GLU A 104 10.70 -13.66 2.93
C GLU A 104 9.59 -12.97 2.15
N VAL A 105 8.35 -13.16 2.60
CA VAL A 105 7.14 -12.66 1.96
C VAL A 105 6.38 -11.86 3.00
N THR A 106 6.08 -10.60 2.67
CA THR A 106 5.20 -9.75 3.47
C THR A 106 3.92 -9.48 2.70
N GLY A 107 2.78 -9.61 3.36
CA GLY A 107 1.48 -9.42 2.73
C GLY A 107 0.31 -9.62 3.67
N ARG A 108 -0.90 -9.42 3.15
CA ARG A 108 -2.14 -9.57 3.91
C ARG A 108 -2.71 -10.97 3.72
N ILE A 109 -3.10 -11.61 4.82
CA ILE A 109 -3.81 -12.89 4.77
C ILE A 109 -5.28 -12.67 4.46
N TYR A 110 -5.83 -13.52 3.61
CA TYR A 110 -7.26 -13.64 3.33
C TYR A 110 -7.67 -15.11 3.35
N VAL A 111 -8.73 -15.43 4.08
CA VAL A 111 -9.24 -16.81 4.21
C VAL A 111 -10.49 -17.00 3.36
N ALA A 112 -10.38 -17.83 2.32
CA ALA A 112 -11.50 -18.21 1.47
C ALA A 112 -11.92 -19.64 1.78
N LYS A 113 -13.15 -19.84 2.26
CA LYS A 113 -13.69 -21.19 2.56
C LYS A 113 -12.75 -22.02 3.46
N GLY A 114 -12.13 -21.38 4.46
CA GLY A 114 -11.19 -22.02 5.38
C GLY A 114 -9.75 -22.18 4.87
N SER A 115 -9.48 -21.84 3.60
CA SER A 115 -8.13 -21.90 3.04
C SER A 115 -7.43 -20.53 3.09
N PRO A 116 -6.26 -20.41 3.74
CA PRO A 116 -5.53 -19.15 3.78
C PRO A 116 -4.83 -18.87 2.46
N ASN A 117 -4.86 -17.60 2.06
CA ASN A 117 -4.11 -17.03 0.95
C ASN A 117 -3.36 -15.81 1.46
N LEU A 118 -2.18 -15.54 0.91
CA LEU A 118 -1.41 -14.34 1.22
C LEU A 118 -1.32 -13.47 -0.03
N VAL A 119 -1.80 -12.23 0.05
CA VAL A 119 -1.60 -11.22 -0.99
C VAL A 119 -0.32 -10.45 -0.70
N ALA A 120 0.74 -10.75 -1.44
CA ALA A 120 2.09 -10.28 -1.19
C ALA A 120 2.31 -8.87 -1.72
N THR A 121 2.83 -7.99 -0.88
CA THR A 121 3.25 -6.63 -1.21
C THR A 121 4.77 -6.46 -1.18
N SER A 122 5.51 -7.43 -0.62
CA SER A 122 6.96 -7.47 -0.68
C SER A 122 7.48 -8.91 -0.72
N LEU A 123 8.48 -9.14 -1.58
CA LEU A 123 9.17 -10.40 -1.77
C LEU A 123 10.69 -10.15 -1.69
N VAL A 124 11.37 -10.82 -0.77
CA VAL A 124 12.81 -10.68 -0.57
C VAL A 124 13.47 -12.06 -0.57
N TYR A 125 14.28 -12.34 -1.59
CA TYR A 125 15.10 -13.57 -1.64
C TYR A 125 16.20 -13.54 -0.57
N LYS A 126 16.46 -14.68 0.05
CA LYS A 126 17.51 -14.87 1.06
C LYS A 126 18.68 -15.67 0.49
#